data_AF-A0A969NKW4-F1
#
_entry.id   AF-A0A969NKW4-F1
#
_cell.length_a   1.000
_cell.length_b   1.000
_cell.length_c   1.000
_cell.angle_alpha   90.00
_cell.angle_beta   90.00
_cell.angle_gamma   90.00
#
_symmetry.space_group_name_H-M   'P 1'
#
loop_
_entity.id
_entity.type
_entity.pdbx_description
1 polymer ?
#
loop_
_entity_poly.entity_id
_entity_poly.type
_entity_poly.pdbx_seq_one_letter_code
_entity_poly.pdbx_strand_id
1 'polypeptide(L)'
;MDIDIQLAKAENLVPQTETELKELRKQVSGFLENKELVAPLHQEMLIKLATEFIFRYPENHKYIKLIAILINNAAWQPVVASVPFDRRVLLLPKCIRNSSGCAAEIDELGLLCQFCGGCKLEVYIQKAEALGYHVIVIEGTGAVSVLLSSGQIECVIGVACLDSFERSFPLSLKQAIPSIAIPLYNSDCQDSKTDENWLNETLHLYSDKKLLTKVDLDALKSEVGEWFTNDYLNSLFPAKNRSIKIANKWLQAGGKRWRPLIMLALHKALSAKNEINNEQLAKLAIAIESFHKASLAHDDIADNDAERYGEESLLKKHSLEITLNTGDLLLSYGYQLIAEAGFVPEQTQKLLLAASTAHRELCLGQGEELLWQQDKKMPSVDTVIEIFANKTAPAFEVALKFAAIVNTFDAKFLEVIRNYSYALGVAYQIKDDLEDFDPQNTNNDIVGYRPSLVLAILNEKYPEKMRGYLRNLNNWNTR
;
A
#
# COMPACT_ATOMS: atom_id res chain seq x y z
N MET A 1 12.69 -24.47 16.13
CA MET A 1 11.49 -25.17 15.61
C MET A 1 10.48 -24.08 15.36
N ASP A 2 10.17 -23.78 14.10
CA ASP A 2 9.49 -22.55 13.70
C ASP A 2 8.18 -22.34 14.46
N ILE A 3 8.11 -21.20 15.14
CA ILE A 3 6.91 -20.71 15.82
C ILE A 3 5.74 -20.63 14.83
N ASP A 4 6.00 -20.34 13.56
CA ASP A 4 4.99 -20.36 12.48
C ASP A 4 4.30 -21.73 12.34
N ILE A 5 5.06 -22.82 12.48
CA ILE A 5 4.52 -24.19 12.44
C ILE A 5 3.70 -24.50 13.70
N GLN A 6 4.09 -23.95 14.86
CA GLN A 6 3.32 -24.12 16.10
C GLN A 6 2.01 -23.33 16.08
N LEU A 7 2.02 -22.12 15.51
CA LEU A 7 0.82 -21.29 15.32
C LEU A 7 -0.17 -21.90 14.33
N ALA A 8 0.32 -22.42 13.20
CA ALA A 8 -0.50 -23.12 12.22
C ALA A 8 -1.16 -24.39 12.79
N LYS A 9 -0.53 -25.03 13.78
CA LYS A 9 -1.02 -26.26 14.43
C LYS A 9 -1.77 -26.01 15.74
N ALA A 10 -1.82 -24.76 16.22
CA ALA A 10 -2.50 -24.44 17.48
C ALA A 10 -4.03 -24.58 17.32
N GLU A 11 -4.66 -25.18 18.32
CA GLU A 11 -6.11 -25.32 18.36
C GLU A 11 -6.81 -23.96 18.50
N ASN A 12 -8.00 -23.85 17.93
CA ASN A 12 -8.84 -22.66 17.99
C ASN A 12 -9.59 -22.60 19.33
N LEU A 13 -8.89 -22.18 20.39
CA LEU A 13 -9.41 -22.14 21.75
C LEU A 13 -9.70 -20.70 22.23
N VAL A 14 -10.80 -20.57 22.96
CA VAL A 14 -11.22 -19.34 23.66
C VAL A 14 -11.49 -19.70 25.12
N PRO A 15 -11.08 -18.86 26.10
CA PRO A 15 -11.47 -19.04 27.51
C PRO A 15 -12.99 -19.22 27.67
N GLN A 16 -13.40 -20.24 28.42
CA GLN A 16 -14.82 -20.62 28.54
C GLN A 16 -15.56 -19.84 29.65
N THR A 17 -14.85 -18.98 30.38
CA THR A 17 -15.43 -18.10 31.39
C THR A 17 -15.15 -16.64 31.06
N GLU A 18 -16.12 -15.79 31.34
CA GLU A 18 -16.01 -14.33 31.16
C GLU A 18 -14.82 -13.75 31.95
N THR A 19 -14.59 -14.26 33.17
CA THR A 19 -13.49 -13.82 34.04
C THR A 19 -12.12 -14.13 33.44
N GLU A 20 -11.92 -15.35 32.92
CA GLU A 20 -10.64 -15.75 32.31
C GLU A 20 -10.39 -14.96 31.01
N LEU A 21 -11.42 -14.75 30.19
CA LEU A 21 -11.31 -13.94 28.98
C LEU A 21 -10.98 -12.48 29.29
N LYS A 22 -11.64 -11.91 30.30
CA LYS A 22 -11.39 -10.53 30.75
C LYS A 22 -9.98 -10.34 31.29
N GLU A 23 -9.46 -11.30 32.06
CA GLU A 23 -8.08 -11.27 32.54
C GLU A 23 -7.08 -11.36 31.38
N LEU A 24 -7.29 -12.27 30.42
CA LEU A 24 -6.44 -12.37 29.23
C LEU A 24 -6.42 -11.05 28.44
N ARG A 25 -7.59 -10.43 28.20
CA ARG A 25 -7.69 -9.12 27.52
C ARG A 25 -6.91 -8.04 28.26
N LYS A 26 -6.99 -8.01 29.59
CA LYS A 26 -6.26 -7.05 30.42
C LYS A 26 -4.74 -7.26 30.35
N GLN A 27 -4.29 -8.52 30.39
CA GLN A 27 -2.86 -8.85 30.25
C GLN A 27 -2.31 -8.43 28.89
N VAL A 28 -3.05 -8.71 27.80
CA VAL A 28 -2.66 -8.28 26.45
C VAL A 28 -2.60 -6.76 26.36
N SER A 29 -3.61 -6.05 26.88
CA SER A 29 -3.60 -4.58 26.93
C SER A 29 -2.37 -4.05 27.67
N GLY A 30 -2.07 -4.55 28.87
CA GLY A 30 -0.90 -4.14 29.66
C GLY A 30 0.44 -4.49 29.00
N PHE A 31 0.52 -5.58 28.23
CA PHE A 31 1.69 -5.92 27.44
C PHE A 31 1.95 -4.90 26.31
N LEU A 32 0.90 -4.32 25.76
CA LEU A 32 0.95 -3.40 24.62
C LEU A 32 1.08 -1.92 24.99
N GLU A 33 0.86 -1.52 26.25
CA GLU A 33 0.85 -0.10 26.69
C GLU A 33 2.05 0.74 26.24
N ASN A 34 3.24 0.14 26.11
CA ASN A 34 4.48 0.83 25.72
C ASN A 34 4.92 0.50 24.28
N LYS A 35 4.07 -0.13 23.48
CA LYS A 35 4.35 -0.49 22.09
C LYS A 35 3.52 0.40 21.17
N GLU A 36 4.19 1.13 20.28
CA GLU A 36 3.52 1.83 19.20
C GLU A 36 3.11 0.82 18.11
N LEU A 37 1.82 0.50 18.05
CA LEU A 37 1.26 -0.36 17.01
C LEU A 37 0.67 0.50 15.90
N VAL A 38 1.03 0.18 14.66
CA VAL A 38 0.44 0.79 13.47
C VAL A 38 -0.24 -0.32 12.68
N ALA A 39 -1.56 -0.25 12.56
CA ALA A 39 -2.31 -1.18 11.74
C ALA A 39 -2.19 -0.82 10.24
N PRO A 40 -2.30 -1.78 9.30
CA PRO A 40 -2.49 -3.22 9.54
C PRO A 40 -1.21 -3.93 10.02
N LEU A 41 -1.35 -4.87 10.97
CA LEU A 41 -0.23 -5.71 11.40
C LEU A 41 -0.11 -6.94 10.50
N HIS A 42 1.02 -7.07 9.81
CA HIS A 42 1.33 -8.27 9.04
C HIS A 42 1.41 -9.52 9.93
N GLN A 43 1.18 -10.68 9.33
CA GLN A 43 1.17 -11.97 10.02
C GLN A 43 2.46 -12.21 10.83
N GLU A 44 3.63 -11.94 10.24
CA GLU A 44 4.93 -12.10 10.92
C GLU A 44 5.03 -11.25 12.20
N MET A 45 4.53 -10.01 12.17
CA MET A 45 4.52 -9.13 13.34
C MET A 45 3.55 -9.63 14.42
N LEU A 46 2.36 -10.08 14.03
CA LEU A 46 1.40 -10.67 14.97
C LEU A 46 1.97 -11.91 15.65
N ILE A 47 2.63 -12.78 14.87
CA ILE A 47 3.27 -13.99 15.37
C ILE A 47 4.39 -13.63 16.36
N LYS A 48 5.24 -12.67 16.00
CA LYS A 48 6.31 -12.18 16.88
C LYS A 48 5.76 -11.63 18.19
N LEU A 49 4.77 -10.74 18.14
CA LEU A 49 4.17 -10.13 19.32
C LEU A 49 3.42 -11.14 20.20
N ALA A 50 2.68 -12.08 19.59
CA ALA A 50 2.01 -13.14 20.32
C ALA A 50 3.02 -14.05 21.03
N THR A 51 4.15 -14.35 20.39
CA THR A 51 5.23 -15.15 20.99
C THR A 51 5.90 -14.42 22.15
N GLU A 52 6.22 -13.14 21.98
CA GLU A 52 6.75 -12.29 23.06
C GLU A 52 5.79 -12.24 24.26
N PHE A 53 4.48 -12.16 24.00
CA PHE A 53 3.45 -12.22 25.03
C PHE A 53 3.45 -13.58 25.76
N ILE A 54 3.45 -14.70 25.02
CA ILE A 54 3.48 -16.05 25.61
C ILE A 54 4.74 -16.29 26.43
N PHE A 55 5.88 -15.75 26.03
CA PHE A 55 7.10 -15.85 26.82
C PHE A 55 6.96 -15.17 28.20
N ARG A 56 6.18 -14.08 28.27
CA ARG A 56 5.89 -13.36 29.51
C ARG A 56 4.76 -14.00 30.34
N TYR A 57 3.79 -14.64 29.68
CA TYR A 57 2.61 -15.29 30.28
C TYR A 57 2.43 -16.72 29.74
N PRO A 58 3.30 -17.69 30.13
CA PRO A 58 3.32 -19.03 29.53
C PRO A 58 2.03 -19.84 29.71
N GLU A 59 1.26 -19.56 30.75
CA GLU A 59 -0.03 -20.20 31.03
C GLU A 59 -1.06 -20.00 29.90
N ASN A 60 -0.90 -18.95 29.09
CA ASN A 60 -1.82 -18.59 28.02
C ASN A 60 -1.48 -19.20 26.64
N HIS A 61 -0.44 -20.05 26.54
CA HIS A 61 0.05 -20.59 25.25
C HIS A 61 -1.04 -21.25 24.39
N LYS A 62 -2.03 -21.90 25.01
CA LYS A 62 -3.18 -22.52 24.32
C LYS A 62 -4.09 -21.51 23.61
N TYR A 63 -4.03 -20.23 23.96
CA TYR A 63 -4.86 -19.15 23.39
C TYR A 63 -4.11 -18.30 22.37
N ILE A 64 -2.99 -18.78 21.81
CA ILE A 64 -2.09 -17.97 20.98
C ILE A 64 -2.78 -17.31 19.77
N LYS A 65 -3.73 -17.98 19.12
CA LYS A 65 -4.52 -17.41 18.00
C LYS A 65 -5.46 -16.30 18.47
N LEU A 66 -6.11 -16.48 19.63
CA LEU A 66 -6.91 -15.42 20.26
C LEU A 66 -6.03 -14.22 20.66
N ILE A 67 -4.83 -14.46 21.18
CA ILE A 67 -3.89 -13.40 21.54
C ILE A 67 -3.49 -12.59 20.29
N ALA A 68 -3.23 -13.25 19.15
CA ALA A 68 -2.98 -12.56 17.89
C ALA A 68 -4.17 -11.67 17.47
N ILE A 69 -5.42 -12.14 17.64
CA ILE A 69 -6.61 -11.32 17.41
C ILE A 69 -6.68 -10.14 18.38
N LEU A 70 -6.42 -10.33 19.67
CA LEU A 70 -6.43 -9.26 20.66
C LEU A 70 -5.37 -8.18 20.37
N ILE A 71 -4.18 -8.60 19.93
CA ILE A 71 -3.12 -7.68 19.49
C ILE A 71 -3.56 -6.91 18.23
N ASN A 72 -4.14 -7.60 17.25
CA ASN A 72 -4.65 -6.96 16.03
C ASN A 72 -5.78 -5.97 16.34
N ASN A 73 -6.70 -6.34 17.24
CA ASN A 73 -7.77 -5.45 17.70
C ASN A 73 -7.20 -4.21 18.37
N ALA A 74 -6.19 -4.34 19.23
CA ALA A 74 -5.54 -3.22 19.89
C ALA A 74 -4.89 -2.25 18.89
N ALA A 75 -4.29 -2.77 17.81
CA ALA A 75 -3.71 -1.95 16.74
C ALA A 75 -4.79 -1.16 15.96
N TRP A 76 -5.95 -1.75 15.71
CA TRP A 76 -7.05 -1.10 14.99
C TRP A 76 -7.96 -0.23 15.86
N GLN A 77 -7.99 -0.46 17.18
CA GLN A 77 -8.91 0.19 18.10
C GLN A 77 -8.91 1.73 18.00
N PRO A 78 -7.75 2.44 17.91
CA PRO A 78 -7.77 3.89 17.75
C PRO A 78 -8.46 4.34 16.47
N VAL A 79 -8.21 3.64 15.36
CA VAL A 79 -8.81 3.95 14.05
C VAL A 79 -10.31 3.69 14.10
N VAL A 80 -10.74 2.52 14.56
CA VAL A 80 -12.17 2.17 14.67
C VAL A 80 -12.92 3.14 15.58
N ALA A 81 -12.32 3.55 16.70
CA ALA A 81 -12.91 4.53 17.61
C ALA A 81 -13.13 5.91 16.94
N SER A 82 -12.32 6.28 15.94
CA SER A 82 -12.45 7.54 15.21
C SER A 82 -13.50 7.53 14.08
N VAL A 83 -13.97 6.35 13.67
CA VAL A 83 -14.97 6.21 12.60
C VAL A 83 -16.35 6.61 13.16
N PRO A 84 -17.15 7.46 12.49
CA PRO A 84 -18.53 7.74 12.91
C PRO A 84 -19.39 6.47 12.99
N PHE A 85 -20.28 6.34 13.98
CA PHE A 85 -21.06 5.12 14.21
C PHE A 85 -21.91 4.69 13.00
N ASP A 86 -22.47 5.66 12.28
CA ASP A 86 -23.25 5.47 11.05
C ASP A 86 -22.43 4.98 9.85
N ARG A 87 -21.09 4.95 9.98
CA ARG A 87 -20.18 4.42 8.97
C ARG A 87 -19.53 3.11 9.42
N ARG A 88 -20.08 2.46 10.45
CA ARG A 88 -19.61 1.17 10.96
C ARG A 88 -20.61 0.07 10.62
N VAL A 89 -20.10 -1.12 10.29
CA VAL A 89 -20.92 -2.33 10.20
C VAL A 89 -20.64 -3.26 11.37
N LEU A 90 -21.70 -3.79 11.98
CA LEU A 90 -21.65 -4.95 12.87
C LEU A 90 -22.04 -6.20 12.09
N LEU A 91 -21.13 -7.16 12.01
CA LEU A 91 -21.38 -8.47 11.43
C LEU A 91 -21.63 -9.50 12.52
N LEU A 92 -22.83 -10.06 12.50
CA LEU A 92 -23.23 -11.12 13.41
C LEU A 92 -23.35 -12.43 12.64
N PRO A 93 -22.90 -13.56 13.21
CA PRO A 93 -23.02 -14.85 12.57
C PRO A 93 -24.41 -15.43 12.85
N LYS A 94 -24.97 -16.14 11.87
CA LYS A 94 -26.30 -16.76 12.01
C LYS A 94 -26.35 -17.80 13.14
N CYS A 95 -25.20 -18.35 13.55
CA CYS A 95 -25.13 -19.38 14.59
C CYS A 95 -25.52 -18.89 15.99
N ILE A 96 -25.65 -17.59 16.25
CA ILE A 96 -26.19 -17.06 17.52
C ILE A 96 -27.70 -17.31 17.63
N ARG A 97 -28.38 -17.54 16.49
CA ARG A 97 -29.83 -17.78 16.49
C ARG A 97 -30.18 -19.06 17.24
N ASN A 98 -31.40 -19.09 17.78
CA ASN A 98 -31.97 -20.31 18.33
C ASN A 98 -32.17 -21.33 17.20
N SER A 99 -31.36 -22.38 17.19
CA SER A 99 -31.33 -23.38 16.10
C SER A 99 -32.66 -24.13 15.96
N SER A 100 -33.39 -24.29 17.06
CA SER A 100 -34.61 -25.11 17.15
C SER A 100 -35.91 -24.34 16.88
N GLY A 101 -35.90 -23.02 17.01
CA GLY A 101 -37.14 -22.21 17.01
C GLY A 101 -37.07 -20.88 16.26
N CYS A 102 -35.98 -20.58 15.56
CA CYS A 102 -35.88 -19.33 14.79
C CYS A 102 -36.63 -19.42 13.46
N ALA A 103 -37.70 -18.63 13.32
CA ALA A 103 -38.51 -18.52 12.09
C ALA A 103 -37.98 -17.47 11.09
N ALA A 104 -36.77 -16.94 11.31
CA ALA A 104 -36.18 -15.91 10.47
C ALA A 104 -35.88 -16.43 9.05
N GLU A 105 -36.26 -15.64 8.06
CA GLU A 105 -35.93 -15.88 6.65
C GLU A 105 -34.51 -15.42 6.34
N ILE A 106 -33.94 -15.93 5.25
CA ILE A 106 -32.61 -15.55 4.77
C ILE A 106 -32.77 -15.08 3.33
N ASP A 107 -32.30 -13.86 3.05
CA ASP A 107 -32.25 -13.28 1.72
C ASP A 107 -30.79 -13.17 1.23
N GLU A 108 -30.56 -12.41 0.15
CA GLU A 108 -29.23 -12.17 -0.41
C GLU A 108 -28.31 -11.32 0.49
N LEU A 109 -28.89 -10.55 1.42
CA LEU A 109 -28.16 -9.66 2.33
C LEU A 109 -27.91 -10.31 3.70
N GLY A 110 -28.71 -11.30 4.10
CA GLY A 110 -28.50 -12.09 5.31
C GLY A 110 -29.76 -12.62 5.94
N LEU A 111 -29.66 -13.01 7.21
CA LEU A 111 -30.78 -13.45 8.04
C LEU A 111 -31.57 -12.24 8.54
N LEU A 112 -32.88 -12.25 8.27
CA LEU A 112 -33.82 -11.21 8.68
C LEU A 112 -34.43 -11.56 10.04
N CYS A 113 -33.84 -11.01 11.12
CA CYS A 113 -34.32 -11.25 12.48
C CYS A 113 -35.75 -10.72 12.66
N GLN A 114 -36.66 -11.57 13.13
CA GLN A 114 -38.06 -11.21 13.40
C GLN A 114 -38.31 -10.67 14.82
N PHE A 115 -37.27 -10.41 15.60
CA PHE A 115 -37.38 -9.89 16.98
C PHE A 115 -38.30 -10.76 17.87
N CYS A 116 -38.10 -12.08 17.81
CA CYS A 116 -38.94 -13.04 18.54
C CYS A 116 -38.53 -13.27 20.00
N GLY A 117 -37.44 -12.63 20.48
CA GLY A 117 -36.89 -12.84 21.82
C GLY A 117 -36.26 -14.21 22.10
N GLY A 118 -36.22 -15.11 21.12
CA GLY A 118 -35.77 -16.50 21.30
C GLY A 118 -34.24 -16.68 21.38
N CYS A 119 -33.47 -15.65 21.07
CA CYS A 119 -32.00 -15.63 21.12
C CYS A 119 -31.49 -14.20 21.38
N LYS A 120 -30.16 -14.04 21.50
CA LYS A 120 -29.53 -12.75 21.79
C LYS A 120 -29.32 -11.85 20.57
N LEU A 121 -29.58 -12.34 19.35
CA LEU A 121 -29.42 -11.54 18.12
C LEU A 121 -30.20 -10.24 18.17
N GLU A 122 -31.47 -10.29 18.60
CA GLU A 122 -32.32 -9.12 18.74
C GLU A 122 -31.68 -8.03 19.62
N VAL A 123 -31.14 -8.41 20.77
CA VAL A 123 -30.50 -7.48 21.71
C VAL A 123 -29.27 -6.84 21.07
N TYR A 124 -28.47 -7.60 20.33
CA TYR A 124 -27.27 -7.08 19.67
C TYR A 124 -27.61 -6.14 18.51
N ILE A 125 -28.61 -6.50 17.70
CA ILE A 125 -29.10 -5.68 16.59
C ILE A 125 -29.62 -4.34 17.14
N GLN A 126 -30.54 -4.38 18.11
CA GLN A 126 -31.13 -3.16 18.68
C GLN A 126 -30.08 -2.22 19.29
N LYS A 127 -29.09 -2.77 20.01
CA LYS A 127 -28.01 -1.96 20.60
C LYS A 127 -27.16 -1.27 19.54
N ALA A 128 -26.79 -1.98 18.47
CA ALA A 128 -25.94 -1.44 17.42
C ALA A 128 -26.71 -0.42 16.56
N GLU A 129 -27.95 -0.71 16.16
CA GLU A 129 -28.81 0.20 15.40
C GLU A 129 -29.12 1.48 16.19
N ALA A 130 -29.31 1.39 17.52
CA ALA A 130 -29.52 2.57 18.37
C ALA A 130 -28.31 3.52 18.38
N LEU A 131 -27.10 3.03 18.11
CA LEU A 131 -25.89 3.83 17.93
C LEU A 131 -25.72 4.34 16.48
N GLY A 132 -26.49 3.80 15.53
CA GLY A 132 -26.45 4.13 14.12
C GLY A 132 -25.73 3.11 13.22
N TYR A 133 -25.28 1.98 13.77
CA TYR A 133 -24.56 0.97 12.98
C TYR A 133 -25.43 0.38 11.87
N HIS A 134 -24.80 0.04 10.75
CA HIS A 134 -25.35 -0.96 9.84
C HIS A 134 -25.17 -2.35 10.47
N VAL A 135 -26.23 -3.16 10.59
CA VAL A 135 -26.12 -4.52 11.13
C VAL A 135 -26.45 -5.53 10.05
N ILE A 136 -25.58 -6.53 9.88
CA ILE A 136 -25.78 -7.62 8.93
C ILE A 136 -25.59 -8.94 9.67
N VAL A 137 -26.56 -9.85 9.50
CA VAL A 137 -26.49 -11.21 10.05
C VAL A 137 -26.21 -12.19 8.91
N ILE A 138 -24.95 -12.56 8.66
CA ILE A 138 -24.60 -13.39 7.49
C ILE A 138 -23.41 -14.31 7.79
N GLU A 139 -23.22 -15.36 6.98
CA GLU A 139 -22.02 -16.21 7.00
C GLU A 139 -20.97 -15.85 5.94
N GLY A 140 -21.30 -14.97 4.99
CA GLY A 140 -20.47 -14.63 3.83
C GLY A 140 -19.98 -13.19 3.85
N THR A 141 -18.82 -12.93 3.25
CA THR A 141 -18.21 -11.60 3.18
C THR A 141 -18.72 -10.71 2.04
N GLY A 142 -19.58 -11.25 1.15
CA GLY A 142 -20.00 -10.58 -0.09
C GLY A 142 -20.68 -9.22 0.13
N ALA A 143 -21.70 -9.15 0.98
CA ALA A 143 -22.42 -7.91 1.28
C ALA A 143 -21.49 -6.83 1.89
N VAL A 144 -20.55 -7.26 2.74
CA VAL A 144 -19.58 -6.37 3.39
C VAL A 144 -18.63 -5.77 2.38
N SER A 145 -18.15 -6.57 1.43
CA SER A 145 -17.30 -6.07 0.34
C SER A 145 -18.02 -5.01 -0.50
N VAL A 146 -19.31 -5.21 -0.81
CA VAL A 146 -20.09 -4.20 -1.55
C VAL A 146 -20.22 -2.90 -0.76
N LEU A 147 -20.58 -2.98 0.53
CA LEU A 147 -20.70 -1.79 1.38
C LEU A 147 -19.36 -1.03 1.52
N LEU A 148 -18.25 -1.77 1.72
CA LEU A 148 -16.90 -1.19 1.80
C LEU A 148 -16.44 -0.56 0.48
N SER A 149 -16.82 -1.13 -0.66
CA SER A 149 -16.50 -0.60 -2.00
C SER A 149 -17.36 0.61 -2.36
N SER A 150 -18.60 0.68 -1.86
CA SER A 150 -19.48 1.84 -2.06
C SER A 150 -19.12 3.05 -1.18
N GLY A 151 -18.24 2.89 -0.19
CA GLY A 151 -17.88 3.92 0.78
C GLY A 151 -18.93 4.19 1.86
N GLN A 152 -20.05 3.44 1.86
CA GLN A 152 -21.10 3.55 2.88
C GLN A 152 -20.57 3.24 4.29
N ILE A 153 -19.65 2.27 4.39
CA ILE A 153 -18.99 1.91 5.64
C ILE A 153 -17.47 2.03 5.52
N GLU A 154 -16.81 2.30 6.65
CA GLU A 154 -15.35 2.44 6.72
C GLU A 154 -14.69 1.43 7.66
N CYS A 155 -15.45 0.78 8.55
CA CYS A 155 -14.91 -0.26 9.42
C CYS A 155 -15.89 -1.39 9.72
N VAL A 156 -15.34 -2.51 10.17
CA VAL A 156 -16.07 -3.75 10.45
C VAL A 156 -15.86 -4.20 11.90
N ILE A 157 -16.93 -4.34 12.67
CA ILE A 157 -16.92 -5.11 13.91
C ILE A 157 -17.49 -6.49 13.58
N GLY A 158 -16.64 -7.51 13.60
CA GLY A 158 -17.03 -8.88 13.29
C GLY A 158 -17.19 -9.73 14.54
N VAL A 159 -18.31 -10.44 14.67
CA VAL A 159 -18.50 -11.50 15.65
C VAL A 159 -18.48 -12.84 14.90
N ALA A 160 -17.57 -13.75 15.25
CA ALA A 160 -17.47 -15.05 14.57
C ALA A 160 -16.64 -16.06 15.38
N CYS A 161 -16.61 -17.33 14.95
CA CYS A 161 -15.65 -18.29 15.50
C CYS A 161 -14.22 -17.99 14.98
N LEU A 162 -13.21 -18.50 15.68
CA LEU A 162 -11.81 -18.32 15.29
C LEU A 162 -11.51 -18.84 13.88
N ASP A 163 -12.11 -19.96 13.46
CA ASP A 163 -11.96 -20.51 12.10
C ASP A 163 -12.47 -19.56 11.01
N SER A 164 -13.47 -18.73 11.32
CA SER A 164 -14.00 -17.74 10.38
C SER A 164 -13.06 -16.53 10.29
N PHE A 165 -12.46 -16.10 11.41
CA PHE A 165 -11.47 -15.04 11.40
C PHE A 165 -10.19 -15.45 10.68
N GLU A 166 -9.71 -16.67 10.88
CA GLU A 166 -8.52 -17.19 10.20
C GLU A 166 -8.67 -17.16 8.66
N ARG A 167 -9.86 -17.49 8.15
CA ARG A 167 -10.17 -17.43 6.71
C ARG A 167 -10.34 -16.01 6.17
N SER A 168 -10.85 -15.08 6.97
CA SER A 168 -11.13 -13.70 6.54
C SER A 168 -9.95 -12.75 6.74
N PHE A 169 -9.02 -13.07 7.64
CA PHE A 169 -7.87 -12.23 7.98
C PHE A 169 -6.97 -11.85 6.78
N PRO A 170 -6.61 -12.76 5.85
CA PRO A 170 -5.81 -12.38 4.68
C PRO A 170 -6.49 -11.33 3.80
N LEU A 171 -7.83 -11.37 3.72
CA LEU A 171 -8.61 -10.44 2.92
C LEU A 171 -8.68 -9.06 3.58
N SER A 172 -8.93 -9.02 4.91
CA SER A 172 -8.97 -7.77 5.67
C SER A 172 -7.61 -7.08 5.69
N LEU A 173 -6.53 -7.84 5.83
CA LEU A 173 -5.16 -7.34 5.77
C LEU A 173 -4.84 -6.75 4.39
N LYS A 174 -5.15 -7.48 3.31
CA LYS A 174 -4.89 -7.05 1.93
C LYS A 174 -5.60 -5.75 1.57
N GLN A 175 -6.78 -5.52 2.11
CA GLN A 175 -7.57 -4.32 1.86
C GLN A 175 -7.40 -3.24 2.94
N ALA A 176 -6.53 -3.48 3.94
CA ALA A 176 -6.32 -2.63 5.10
C ALA A 176 -7.64 -2.17 5.75
N ILE A 177 -8.60 -3.09 5.91
CA ILE A 177 -9.92 -2.77 6.47
C ILE A 177 -9.81 -2.58 7.99
N PRO A 178 -10.14 -1.40 8.53
CA PRO A 178 -10.24 -1.21 9.97
C PRO A 178 -11.25 -2.18 10.55
N SER A 179 -10.80 -3.04 11.46
CA SER A 179 -11.65 -4.10 11.98
C SER A 179 -11.33 -4.49 13.42
N ILE A 180 -12.39 -4.86 14.15
CA ILE A 180 -12.30 -5.51 15.45
C ILE A 180 -13.02 -6.85 15.36
N ALA A 181 -12.34 -7.91 15.77
CA ALA A 181 -12.86 -9.27 15.80
C ALA A 181 -13.20 -9.69 17.23
N ILE A 182 -14.45 -10.11 17.44
CA ILE A 182 -14.94 -10.62 18.71
C ILE A 182 -15.28 -12.11 18.53
N PRO A 183 -14.50 -13.03 19.12
CA PRO A 183 -14.71 -14.46 19.02
C PRO A 183 -15.99 -14.91 19.72
N LEU A 184 -16.58 -15.97 19.16
CA LEU A 184 -17.56 -16.82 19.84
C LEU A 184 -16.84 -17.75 20.83
N TYR A 185 -17.53 -18.15 21.90
CA TYR A 185 -17.03 -19.14 22.86
C TYR A 185 -16.93 -20.55 22.27
N ASN A 186 -17.71 -20.85 21.23
CA ASN A 186 -17.76 -22.15 20.56
C ASN A 186 -17.73 -22.01 19.03
N SER A 187 -17.38 -23.11 18.36
CA SER A 187 -17.31 -23.24 16.90
C SER A 187 -18.30 -24.27 16.34
N ASP A 188 -19.26 -24.72 17.15
CA ASP A 188 -20.24 -25.77 16.80
C ASP A 188 -21.32 -25.30 15.79
N CYS A 189 -21.27 -24.02 15.37
CA CYS A 189 -22.19 -23.40 14.42
C CYS A 189 -23.68 -23.50 14.82
N GLN A 190 -23.98 -23.71 16.10
CA GLN A 190 -25.33 -23.79 16.65
C GLN A 190 -25.38 -23.15 18.03
N ASP A 191 -26.40 -22.32 18.26
CA ASP A 191 -26.69 -21.66 19.54
C ASP A 191 -25.44 -21.01 20.19
N SER A 192 -24.60 -20.42 19.35
CA SER A 192 -23.30 -19.87 19.73
C SER A 192 -23.44 -18.65 20.63
N LYS A 193 -22.45 -18.47 21.51
CA LYS A 193 -22.41 -17.37 22.48
C LYS A 193 -21.18 -16.50 22.25
N THR A 194 -21.30 -15.22 22.58
CA THR A 194 -20.20 -14.24 22.61
C THR A 194 -20.23 -13.50 23.94
N ASP A 195 -19.13 -12.84 24.27
CA ASP A 195 -19.01 -12.03 25.48
C ASP A 195 -19.80 -10.72 25.31
N GLU A 196 -20.93 -10.61 26.02
CA GLU A 196 -21.84 -9.45 25.90
C GLU A 196 -21.17 -8.15 26.37
N ASN A 197 -20.30 -8.22 27.38
CA ASN A 197 -19.62 -7.06 27.92
C ASN A 197 -18.57 -6.55 26.93
N TRP A 198 -17.79 -7.45 26.35
CA TRP A 198 -16.82 -7.10 25.30
C TRP A 198 -17.51 -6.52 24.06
N LEU A 199 -18.61 -7.12 23.59
CA LEU A 199 -19.37 -6.57 22.48
C LEU A 199 -19.87 -5.16 22.81
N ASN A 200 -20.43 -4.95 23.99
CA ASN A 200 -20.92 -3.65 24.40
C ASN A 200 -19.79 -2.61 24.50
N GLU A 201 -18.66 -2.95 25.13
CA GLU A 201 -17.46 -2.09 25.18
C GLU A 201 -16.99 -1.69 23.78
N THR A 202 -16.99 -2.64 22.83
CA THR A 202 -16.53 -2.41 21.46
C THR A 202 -17.48 -1.52 20.66
N LEU A 203 -18.80 -1.74 20.79
CA LEU A 203 -19.81 -0.92 20.11
C LEU A 203 -19.76 0.56 20.55
N HIS A 204 -19.35 0.82 21.79
CA HIS A 204 -19.27 2.18 22.34
C HIS A 204 -17.88 2.81 22.18
N LEU A 205 -16.94 2.18 21.46
CA LEU A 205 -15.64 2.79 21.19
C LEU A 205 -15.79 4.10 20.44
N TYR A 206 -15.28 5.19 21.02
CA TYR A 206 -15.36 6.51 20.44
C TYR A 206 -14.10 7.32 20.74
N SER A 207 -13.66 8.11 19.75
CA SER A 207 -12.59 9.08 19.91
C SER A 207 -12.88 10.30 19.04
N ASP A 208 -12.74 11.51 19.62
CA ASP A 208 -12.82 12.77 18.87
C ASP A 208 -11.60 12.98 17.93
N LYS A 209 -10.56 12.15 18.07
CA LYS A 209 -9.39 12.21 17.20
C LYS A 209 -9.77 11.66 15.83
N LYS A 210 -9.84 12.52 14.82
CA LYS A 210 -9.97 12.08 13.42
C LYS A 210 -8.66 11.43 12.97
N LEU A 211 -8.61 10.11 13.04
CA LEU A 211 -7.56 9.32 12.39
C LEU A 211 -8.05 8.95 10.99
N LEU A 212 -7.11 8.75 10.07
CA LEU A 212 -7.45 8.28 8.74
C LEU A 212 -7.98 6.85 8.83
N THR A 213 -9.18 6.66 8.30
CA THR A 213 -9.94 5.42 8.39
C THR A 213 -9.58 4.50 7.23
N LYS A 214 -9.78 4.96 5.99
CA LYS A 214 -9.45 4.22 4.78
C LYS A 214 -9.12 5.21 3.65
N VAL A 215 -8.01 4.99 2.97
CA VAL A 215 -7.69 5.71 1.72
C VAL A 215 -8.35 4.95 0.57
N ASP A 216 -9.32 5.56 -0.10
CA ASP A 216 -9.92 5.01 -1.32
C ASP A 216 -8.93 5.18 -2.49
N LEU A 217 -8.13 4.14 -2.73
CA LEU A 217 -7.12 4.14 -3.78
C LEU A 217 -7.71 4.28 -5.19
N ASP A 218 -8.93 3.82 -5.42
CA ASP A 218 -9.55 3.88 -6.75
C ASP A 218 -10.09 5.29 -7.01
N ALA A 219 -10.68 5.93 -5.99
CA ALA A 219 -10.99 7.35 -6.06
C ALA A 219 -9.73 8.20 -6.29
N LEU A 220 -8.63 7.93 -5.59
CA LEU A 220 -7.37 8.65 -5.81
C LEU A 220 -6.79 8.42 -7.22
N LYS A 221 -6.86 7.19 -7.75
CA LYS A 221 -6.45 6.93 -9.14
C LYS A 221 -7.30 7.70 -10.13
N SER A 222 -8.60 7.78 -9.90
CA SER A 222 -9.52 8.56 -10.73
C SER A 222 -9.18 10.05 -10.67
N GLU A 223 -9.00 10.60 -9.47
CA GLU A 223 -8.61 12.00 -9.22
C GLU A 223 -7.29 12.35 -9.92
N VAL A 224 -6.27 11.49 -9.78
CA VAL A 224 -5.00 11.63 -10.51
C VAL A 224 -5.23 11.56 -12.03
N GLY A 225 -6.04 10.62 -12.50
CA GLY A 225 -6.33 10.42 -13.91
C GLY A 225 -6.96 11.65 -14.57
N GLU A 226 -7.84 12.35 -13.87
CA GLU A 226 -8.48 13.59 -14.35
C GLU A 226 -7.45 14.68 -14.68
N TRP A 227 -6.37 14.79 -13.91
CA TRP A 227 -5.30 15.76 -14.13
C TRP A 227 -4.46 15.50 -15.39
N PHE A 228 -4.52 14.30 -15.95
CA PHE A 228 -3.82 13.92 -17.18
C PHE A 228 -4.75 13.81 -18.39
N THR A 229 -5.99 14.26 -18.27
CA THR A 229 -6.89 14.40 -19.42
C THR A 229 -6.37 15.45 -20.39
N ASN A 230 -6.69 15.30 -21.67
CA ASN A 230 -6.29 16.27 -22.70
C ASN A 230 -6.79 17.69 -22.37
N ASP A 231 -8.00 17.82 -21.85
CA ASP A 231 -8.60 19.12 -21.54
C ASP A 231 -7.88 19.79 -20.35
N TYR A 232 -7.56 19.03 -19.30
CA TYR A 232 -6.81 19.55 -18.16
C TYR A 232 -5.39 19.96 -18.57
N LEU A 233 -4.66 19.10 -19.29
CA LEU A 233 -3.31 19.43 -19.77
C LEU A 233 -3.30 20.64 -20.72
N ASN A 234 -4.30 20.79 -21.58
CA ASN A 234 -4.44 21.96 -22.45
C ASN A 234 -4.79 23.24 -21.69
N SER A 235 -5.42 23.14 -20.52
CA SER A 235 -5.67 24.32 -19.67
C SER A 235 -4.38 24.88 -19.07
N LEU A 236 -3.41 24.00 -18.74
CA LEU A 236 -2.10 24.38 -18.21
C LEU A 236 -1.12 24.78 -19.32
N PHE A 237 -1.05 23.98 -20.38
CA PHE A 237 -0.17 24.18 -21.52
C PHE A 237 -0.98 24.19 -22.82
N PRO A 238 -1.52 25.36 -23.23
CA PRO A 238 -2.34 25.46 -24.42
C PRO A 238 -1.60 24.97 -25.66
N ALA A 239 -2.13 23.94 -26.31
CA ALA A 239 -1.51 23.26 -27.44
C ALA A 239 -1.56 24.04 -28.77
N LYS A 240 -1.13 25.30 -28.73
CA LYS A 240 -1.03 26.22 -29.87
C LYS A 240 0.02 25.77 -30.89
N ASN A 241 1.09 25.12 -30.42
CA ASN A 241 2.21 24.68 -31.25
C ASN A 241 2.30 23.14 -31.28
N ARG A 242 2.87 22.59 -32.36
CA ARG A 242 3.00 21.13 -32.55
C ARG A 242 3.84 20.46 -31.46
N SER A 243 4.89 21.11 -30.97
CA SER A 243 5.73 20.57 -29.89
C SER A 243 4.95 20.37 -28.59
N ILE A 244 4.08 21.32 -28.22
CA ILE A 244 3.19 21.21 -27.05
C ILE A 244 2.20 20.05 -27.25
N LYS A 245 1.65 19.88 -28.45
CA LYS A 245 0.77 18.74 -28.76
C LYS A 245 1.46 17.40 -28.53
N ILE A 246 2.72 17.27 -28.96
CA ILE A 246 3.53 16.06 -28.75
C ILE A 246 3.78 15.83 -27.26
N ALA A 247 4.22 16.85 -26.53
CA ALA A 247 4.47 16.77 -25.09
C ALA A 247 3.21 16.41 -24.29
N ASN A 248 2.08 17.08 -24.55
CA ASN A 248 0.80 16.80 -23.87
C ASN A 248 0.31 15.38 -24.18
N LYS A 249 0.45 14.93 -25.44
CA LYS A 249 0.10 13.54 -25.80
C LYS A 249 1.01 12.53 -25.11
N TRP A 250 2.29 12.82 -24.95
CA TRP A 250 3.23 11.96 -24.22
C TRP A 250 2.93 11.91 -22.72
N LEU A 251 2.58 13.05 -22.12
CA LEU A 251 2.07 13.13 -20.75
C LEU A 251 0.79 12.33 -20.56
N GLN A 252 -0.14 12.38 -21.52
CA GLN A 252 -1.40 11.63 -21.49
C GLN A 252 -1.19 10.12 -21.67
N ALA A 253 -0.18 9.70 -22.43
CA ALA A 253 0.01 8.31 -22.84
C ALA A 253 0.36 7.38 -21.66
N GLY A 254 -0.44 6.30 -21.51
CA GLY A 254 -0.10 5.10 -20.74
C GLY A 254 0.34 5.31 -19.28
N GLY A 255 0.93 4.28 -18.68
CA GLY A 255 1.52 4.32 -17.34
C GLY A 255 0.52 4.24 -16.18
N LYS A 256 0.93 3.60 -15.08
CA LYS A 256 0.11 3.42 -13.85
C LYS A 256 0.07 4.68 -12.96
N ARG A 257 0.85 5.71 -13.28
CA ARG A 257 0.94 6.99 -12.54
C ARG A 257 1.21 6.83 -11.04
N TRP A 258 2.05 5.86 -10.69
CA TRP A 258 2.37 5.54 -9.29
C TRP A 258 2.97 6.72 -8.52
N ARG A 259 3.82 7.54 -9.16
CA ARG A 259 4.50 8.66 -8.48
C ARG A 259 3.52 9.80 -8.14
N PRO A 260 2.66 10.28 -9.05
CA PRO A 260 1.54 11.15 -8.68
C PRO A 260 0.62 10.54 -7.62
N LEU A 261 0.27 9.25 -7.77
CA LEU A 261 -0.64 8.56 -6.86
C LEU A 261 -0.10 8.47 -5.44
N ILE A 262 1.18 8.12 -5.26
CA ILE A 262 1.78 8.00 -3.93
C ILE A 262 1.94 9.37 -3.26
N MET A 263 2.21 10.42 -4.03
CA MET A 263 2.22 11.80 -3.53
C MET A 263 0.85 12.19 -2.98
N LEU A 264 -0.21 11.98 -3.77
CA LEU A 264 -1.57 12.29 -3.36
C LEU A 264 -2.03 11.44 -2.16
N ALA A 265 -1.73 10.13 -2.19
CA ALA A 265 -2.07 9.22 -1.10
C ALA A 265 -1.40 9.64 0.22
N LEU A 266 -0.11 9.99 0.18
CA LEU A 266 0.59 10.51 1.35
C LEU A 266 -0.01 11.86 1.78
N HIS A 267 -0.28 12.78 0.84
CA HIS A 267 -0.90 14.06 1.19
C HIS A 267 -2.23 13.86 1.93
N LYS A 268 -3.13 13.00 1.43
CA LYS A 268 -4.40 12.69 2.11
C LYS A 268 -4.15 12.04 3.48
N ALA A 269 -3.15 11.16 3.57
CA ALA A 269 -2.76 10.51 4.83
C ALA A 269 -2.09 11.46 5.86
N LEU A 270 -1.63 12.63 5.44
CA LEU A 270 -1.00 13.63 6.30
C LEU A 270 -1.90 14.83 6.58
N SER A 271 -2.97 15.00 5.80
CA SER A 271 -3.85 16.17 5.82
C SER A 271 -4.71 16.20 7.08
N ALA A 272 -4.10 16.64 8.18
CA ALA A 272 -4.80 16.90 9.44
C ALA A 272 -5.16 18.38 9.64
N LYS A 273 -4.58 19.31 8.84
CA LYS A 273 -4.56 20.74 9.24
C LYS A 273 -4.59 21.83 8.14
N ASN A 274 -4.26 21.55 6.87
CA ASN A 274 -4.18 22.59 5.84
C ASN A 274 -5.09 22.28 4.64
N GLU A 275 -5.97 23.22 4.27
CA GLU A 275 -6.72 23.18 3.02
C GLU A 275 -5.78 23.52 1.86
N ILE A 276 -5.09 22.51 1.32
CA ILE A 276 -4.37 22.65 0.05
C ILE A 276 -5.40 22.45 -1.05
N ASN A 277 -5.46 23.39 -1.99
CA ASN A 277 -6.45 23.32 -3.05
C ASN A 277 -6.07 22.24 -4.09
N ASN A 278 -7.06 21.74 -4.83
CA ASN A 278 -6.81 20.61 -5.73
C ASN A 278 -5.93 21.00 -6.94
N GLU A 279 -5.97 22.27 -7.36
CA GLU A 279 -5.15 22.78 -8.46
C GLU A 279 -3.65 22.77 -8.10
N GLN A 280 -3.30 23.15 -6.87
CA GLN A 280 -1.96 23.08 -6.30
C GLN A 280 -1.42 21.66 -6.37
N LEU A 281 -2.19 20.67 -5.90
CA LEU A 281 -1.81 19.26 -5.92
C LEU A 281 -1.67 18.74 -7.35
N ALA A 282 -2.59 19.09 -8.24
CA ALA A 282 -2.55 18.70 -9.64
C ALA A 282 -1.28 19.23 -10.35
N LYS A 283 -0.89 20.50 -10.12
CA LYS A 283 0.34 21.06 -10.68
C LYS A 283 1.58 20.29 -10.20
N LEU A 284 1.65 19.95 -8.91
CA LEU A 284 2.74 19.13 -8.38
C LEU A 284 2.75 17.70 -8.94
N ALA A 285 1.58 17.07 -9.09
CA ALA A 285 1.43 15.73 -9.65
C ALA A 285 1.89 15.68 -11.11
N ILE A 286 1.45 16.66 -11.91
CA ILE A 286 1.86 16.79 -13.32
C ILE A 286 3.35 17.11 -13.42
N ALA A 287 3.91 17.89 -12.49
CA ALA A 287 5.35 18.15 -12.45
C ALA A 287 6.16 16.87 -12.25
N ILE A 288 5.80 16.05 -11.26
CA ILE A 288 6.43 14.75 -10.97
C ILE A 288 6.38 13.86 -12.22
N GLU A 289 5.22 13.76 -12.85
CA GLU A 289 5.04 12.92 -14.02
C GLU A 289 5.76 13.48 -15.25
N SER A 290 5.90 14.80 -15.37
CA SER A 290 6.68 15.45 -16.44
C SER A 290 8.16 15.06 -16.36
N PHE A 291 8.75 15.04 -15.16
CA PHE A 291 10.12 14.56 -14.98
C PHE A 291 10.26 13.08 -15.34
N HIS A 292 9.30 12.24 -14.94
CA HIS A 292 9.32 10.83 -15.30
C HIS A 292 9.20 10.60 -16.81
N LYS A 293 8.28 11.31 -17.47
CA LYS A 293 8.09 11.21 -18.92
C LYS A 293 9.26 11.78 -19.71
N ALA A 294 9.94 12.80 -19.17
CA ALA A 294 11.19 13.30 -19.72
C ALA A 294 12.28 12.22 -19.66
N SER A 295 12.47 11.58 -18.49
CA SER A 295 13.47 10.52 -18.34
C SER A 295 13.21 9.39 -19.33
N LEU A 296 11.97 8.92 -19.46
CA LEU A 296 11.63 7.87 -20.43
C LEU A 296 11.91 8.25 -21.89
N ALA A 297 11.68 9.51 -22.26
CA ALA A 297 12.00 9.96 -23.62
C ALA A 297 13.51 9.96 -23.89
N HIS A 298 14.32 10.29 -22.87
CA HIS A 298 15.78 10.24 -22.96
C HIS A 298 16.32 8.80 -22.88
N ASP A 299 15.71 7.95 -22.04
CA ASP A 299 16.03 6.53 -21.92
C ASP A 299 15.70 5.79 -23.23
N ASP A 300 14.57 6.09 -23.88
CA ASP A 300 14.22 5.55 -25.21
C ASP A 300 15.35 5.81 -26.23
N ILE A 301 16.03 6.96 -26.15
CA ILE A 301 17.17 7.32 -27.01
C ILE A 301 18.42 6.52 -26.62
N ALA A 302 18.72 6.43 -25.33
CA ALA A 302 19.91 5.74 -24.84
C ALA A 302 19.86 4.23 -25.12
N ASP A 303 18.68 3.63 -24.93
CA ASP A 303 18.45 2.18 -25.06
C ASP A 303 18.02 1.78 -26.47
N ASN A 304 17.70 2.74 -27.34
CA ASN A 304 17.14 2.53 -28.68
C ASN A 304 15.83 1.70 -28.65
N ASP A 305 14.99 1.96 -27.66
CA ASP A 305 13.71 1.25 -27.45
C ASP A 305 12.69 1.63 -28.54
N ALA A 306 12.14 0.62 -29.21
CA ALA A 306 11.13 0.80 -30.26
C ALA A 306 9.69 0.90 -29.74
N GLU A 307 9.43 0.41 -28.53
CA GLU A 307 8.09 0.32 -27.94
C GLU A 307 8.07 0.81 -26.48
N ARG A 308 6.98 1.48 -26.09
CA ARG A 308 6.72 1.92 -24.72
C ARG A 308 5.23 1.81 -24.42
N TYR A 309 4.90 1.18 -23.29
CA TYR A 309 3.51 0.91 -22.87
C TYR A 309 2.66 0.11 -23.88
N GLY A 310 3.30 -0.79 -24.66
CA GLY A 310 2.62 -1.58 -25.69
C GLY A 310 2.32 -0.81 -26.98
N GLU A 311 2.87 0.39 -27.12
CA GLU A 311 2.73 1.27 -28.28
C GLU A 311 4.12 1.63 -28.82
N GLU A 312 4.22 2.10 -30.07
CA GLU A 312 5.48 2.64 -30.58
C GLU A 312 6.01 3.78 -29.67
N SER A 313 7.31 3.73 -29.36
CA SER A 313 8.01 4.71 -28.52
C SER A 313 8.01 6.11 -29.15
N LEU A 314 8.35 7.14 -28.37
CA LEU A 314 8.43 8.50 -28.90
C LEU A 314 9.54 8.59 -29.98
N LEU A 315 10.66 7.89 -29.74
CA LEU A 315 11.76 7.76 -30.68
C LEU A 315 11.33 7.10 -31.98
N LYS A 316 10.50 6.05 -31.93
CA LYS A 316 10.03 5.34 -33.13
C LYS A 316 9.05 6.19 -33.95
N LYS A 317 8.15 6.91 -33.28
CA LYS A 317 7.13 7.77 -33.91
C LYS A 317 7.70 9.04 -34.53
N HIS A 318 8.81 9.53 -33.99
CA HIS A 318 9.43 10.80 -34.36
C HIS A 318 10.92 10.61 -34.67
N SER A 319 11.69 11.69 -34.66
CA SER A 319 13.14 11.62 -34.81
C SER A 319 13.82 11.72 -33.45
N LEU A 320 15.12 11.39 -33.41
CA LEU A 320 15.95 11.57 -32.22
C LEU A 320 15.90 13.01 -31.71
N GLU A 321 15.99 14.00 -32.60
CA GLU A 321 15.99 15.42 -32.26
C GLU A 321 14.66 15.87 -31.66
N ILE A 322 13.54 15.36 -32.19
CA ILE A 322 12.20 15.66 -31.66
C ILE A 322 12.03 15.02 -30.28
N THR A 323 12.51 13.79 -30.11
CA THR A 323 12.41 13.05 -28.85
C THR A 323 13.23 13.72 -27.75
N LEU A 324 14.48 14.08 -28.06
CA LEU A 324 15.37 14.81 -27.17
C LEU A 324 14.74 16.13 -26.70
N ASN A 325 14.30 16.95 -27.66
CA ASN A 325 13.66 18.24 -27.37
C ASN A 325 12.34 18.07 -26.60
N THR A 326 11.59 16.98 -26.82
CA THR A 326 10.37 16.72 -26.06
C THR A 326 10.68 16.40 -24.60
N GLY A 327 11.75 15.64 -24.33
CA GLY A 327 12.24 15.44 -22.97
C GLY A 327 12.62 16.77 -22.29
N ASP A 328 13.37 17.63 -22.99
CA ASP A 328 13.77 18.95 -22.46
C ASP A 328 12.56 19.86 -22.16
N LEU A 329 11.56 19.84 -23.05
CA LEU A 329 10.32 20.59 -22.84
C LEU A 329 9.56 20.12 -21.60
N LEU A 330 9.52 18.81 -21.34
CA LEU A 330 8.88 18.24 -20.15
C LEU A 330 9.65 18.54 -18.86
N LEU A 331 10.99 18.58 -18.92
CA LEU A 331 11.79 19.08 -17.79
C LEU A 331 11.40 20.52 -17.45
N SER A 332 11.25 21.38 -18.46
CA SER A 332 10.78 22.75 -18.28
C SER A 332 9.38 22.80 -17.65
N TYR A 333 8.44 21.98 -18.11
CA TYR A 333 7.09 21.90 -17.54
C TYR A 333 7.13 21.58 -16.06
N GLY A 334 7.93 20.59 -15.65
CA GLY A 334 8.04 20.20 -14.25
C GLY A 334 8.45 21.36 -13.34
N TYR A 335 9.54 22.06 -13.68
CA TYR A 335 9.99 23.19 -12.87
C TYR A 335 9.04 24.39 -12.91
N GLN A 336 8.45 24.69 -14.07
CA GLN A 336 7.48 25.77 -14.22
C GLN A 336 6.25 25.53 -13.34
N LEU A 337 5.68 24.32 -13.37
CA LEU A 337 4.50 23.97 -12.58
C LEU A 337 4.74 24.08 -11.08
N ILE A 338 5.93 23.70 -10.59
CA ILE A 338 6.28 23.85 -9.17
C ILE A 338 6.31 25.34 -8.79
N ALA A 339 6.91 26.18 -9.63
CA ALA A 339 7.01 27.62 -9.37
C ALA A 339 5.62 28.31 -9.41
N GLU A 340 4.73 27.87 -10.30
CA GLU A 340 3.38 28.42 -10.51
C GLU A 340 2.29 27.71 -9.70
N ALA A 341 2.66 26.76 -8.83
CA ALA A 341 1.71 26.02 -8.01
C ALA A 341 0.99 26.92 -6.99
N GLY A 342 1.57 28.06 -6.61
CA GLY A 342 0.93 29.02 -5.70
C GLY A 342 1.09 28.65 -4.22
N PHE A 343 2.18 27.97 -3.86
CA PHE A 343 2.59 27.80 -2.46
C PHE A 343 3.36 29.03 -1.96
N VAL A 344 3.50 29.16 -0.64
CA VAL A 344 4.31 30.24 -0.05
C VAL A 344 5.78 30.11 -0.47
N PRO A 345 6.55 31.21 -0.57
CA PRO A 345 7.90 31.19 -1.12
C PRO A 345 8.84 30.14 -0.51
N GLU A 346 8.77 29.92 0.80
CA GLU A 346 9.57 28.91 1.49
C GLU A 346 9.24 27.48 1.02
N GLN A 347 7.96 27.15 0.86
CA GLN A 347 7.53 25.84 0.35
C GLN A 347 7.94 25.67 -1.11
N THR A 348 7.72 26.68 -1.95
CA THR A 348 8.13 26.67 -3.36
C THR A 348 9.64 26.46 -3.51
N GLN A 349 10.46 27.13 -2.70
CA GLN A 349 11.91 26.93 -2.68
C GLN A 349 12.27 25.48 -2.31
N LYS A 350 11.65 24.92 -1.26
CA LYS A 350 11.90 23.53 -0.83
C LYS A 350 11.48 22.51 -1.89
N LEU A 351 10.35 22.73 -2.57
CA LEU A 351 9.86 21.88 -3.65
C LEU A 351 10.81 21.90 -4.86
N LEU A 352 11.23 23.09 -5.30
CA LEU A 352 12.20 23.24 -6.39
C LEU A 352 13.54 22.58 -6.05
N LEU A 353 14.05 22.79 -4.83
CA LEU A 353 15.30 22.18 -4.38
C LEU A 353 15.21 20.65 -4.34
N ALA A 354 14.09 20.10 -3.86
CA ALA A 354 13.84 18.66 -3.86
C ALA A 354 13.81 18.10 -5.28
N ALA A 355 13.11 18.77 -6.20
CA ALA A 355 13.05 18.38 -7.61
C ALA A 355 14.41 18.43 -8.30
N SER A 356 15.15 19.53 -8.16
CA SER A 356 16.45 19.69 -8.80
C SER A 356 17.50 18.73 -8.24
N THR A 357 17.43 18.41 -6.95
CA THR A 357 18.33 17.44 -6.32
C THR A 357 18.06 16.04 -6.82
N ALA A 358 16.79 15.61 -6.82
CA ALA A 358 16.40 14.30 -7.32
C ALA A 358 16.73 14.14 -8.82
N HIS A 359 16.48 15.17 -9.63
CA HIS A 359 16.86 15.16 -11.05
C HIS A 359 18.38 15.01 -11.21
N ARG A 360 19.20 15.76 -10.46
CA ARG A 360 20.66 15.60 -10.50
C ARG A 360 21.08 14.17 -10.14
N GLU A 361 20.50 13.59 -9.09
CA GLU A 361 20.80 12.23 -8.65
C GLU A 361 20.43 11.17 -9.69
N LEU A 362 19.26 11.31 -10.34
CA LEU A 362 18.86 10.43 -11.44
C LEU A 362 19.82 10.51 -12.63
N CYS A 363 20.24 11.72 -13.03
CA CYS A 363 21.22 11.89 -14.10
C CYS A 363 22.58 11.29 -13.76
N LEU A 364 23.03 11.42 -12.50
CA LEU A 364 24.27 10.78 -12.05
C LEU A 364 24.14 9.26 -12.08
N GLY A 365 23.04 8.70 -11.58
CA GLY A 365 22.78 7.26 -11.62
C GLY A 365 22.77 6.69 -13.04
N GLN A 366 22.04 7.33 -13.96
CA GLN A 366 22.01 6.94 -15.36
C GLN A 366 23.39 7.12 -16.03
N GLY A 367 24.13 8.18 -15.69
CA GLY A 367 25.47 8.43 -16.19
C GLY A 367 26.46 7.32 -15.81
N GLU A 368 26.45 6.89 -14.55
CA GLU A 368 27.29 5.78 -14.07
C GLU A 368 26.96 4.46 -14.78
N GLU A 369 25.68 4.18 -15.06
CA GLU A 369 25.27 3.00 -15.85
C GLU A 369 25.82 3.05 -17.28
N LEU A 370 25.71 4.20 -17.94
CA LEU A 370 26.22 4.39 -19.30
C LEU A 370 27.76 4.30 -19.37
N LEU A 371 28.47 4.86 -18.39
CA LEU A 371 29.93 4.72 -18.27
C LEU A 371 30.33 3.26 -18.02
N TRP A 372 29.58 2.57 -17.17
CA TRP A 372 29.80 1.16 -16.88
C TRP A 372 29.64 0.26 -18.13
N GLN A 373 28.63 0.52 -18.96
CA GLN A 373 28.42 -0.18 -20.22
C GLN A 373 29.63 -0.07 -21.17
N GLN A 374 30.40 1.02 -21.08
CA GLN A 374 31.64 1.20 -21.84
C GLN A 374 32.80 0.36 -21.27
N ASP A 375 32.92 0.31 -19.94
CA ASP A 375 34.02 -0.36 -19.24
C ASP A 375 33.89 -1.89 -19.20
N LYS A 376 32.67 -2.44 -19.33
CA LYS A 376 32.36 -3.89 -19.41
C LYS A 376 32.92 -4.75 -18.26
N LYS A 377 33.19 -4.17 -17.10
CA LYS A 377 33.65 -4.89 -15.90
C LYS A 377 32.46 -5.25 -15.01
N MET A 378 32.34 -6.49 -14.57
CA MET A 378 31.24 -6.87 -13.68
C MET A 378 31.32 -6.09 -12.34
N PRO A 379 30.27 -5.38 -11.92
CA PRO A 379 30.23 -4.64 -10.66
C PRO A 379 30.14 -5.60 -9.45
N SER A 380 30.49 -5.11 -8.26
CA SER A 380 30.20 -5.83 -7.01
C SER A 380 28.70 -5.77 -6.69
N VAL A 381 28.24 -6.65 -5.80
CA VAL A 381 26.86 -6.64 -5.30
C VAL A 381 26.52 -5.28 -4.70
N ASP A 382 27.39 -4.71 -3.88
CA ASP A 382 27.18 -3.38 -3.27
C ASP A 382 27.02 -2.29 -4.34
N THR A 383 27.85 -2.33 -5.39
CA THR A 383 27.77 -1.37 -6.50
C THR A 383 26.44 -1.49 -7.24
N VAL A 384 25.94 -2.71 -7.48
CA VAL A 384 24.62 -2.92 -8.12
C VAL A 384 23.50 -2.39 -7.25
N ILE A 385 23.54 -2.64 -5.93
CA ILE A 385 22.53 -2.13 -4.99
C ILE A 385 22.53 -0.59 -4.98
N GLU A 386 23.71 0.04 -5.01
CA GLU A 386 23.83 1.50 -5.11
C GLU A 386 23.28 2.04 -6.43
N ILE A 387 23.55 1.38 -7.56
CA ILE A 387 22.97 1.74 -8.86
C ILE A 387 21.43 1.63 -8.81
N PHE A 388 20.89 0.53 -8.27
CA PHE A 388 19.45 0.32 -8.12
C PHE A 388 18.81 1.42 -7.27
N ALA A 389 19.44 1.76 -6.14
CA ALA A 389 18.98 2.84 -5.28
C ALA A 389 18.95 4.18 -6.03
N ASN A 390 20.03 4.55 -6.70
CA ASN A 390 20.15 5.86 -7.36
C ASN A 390 19.24 6.02 -8.59
N LYS A 391 18.90 4.94 -9.30
CA LYS A 391 18.05 5.00 -10.50
C LYS A 391 16.56 5.17 -10.16
N THR A 392 16.10 4.52 -9.10
CA THR A 392 14.65 4.38 -8.86
C THR A 392 14.19 5.13 -7.62
N ALA A 393 15.00 5.14 -6.54
CA ALA A 393 14.59 5.73 -5.27
C ALA A 393 14.33 7.26 -5.34
N PRO A 394 15.17 8.08 -6.00
CA PRO A 394 14.98 9.54 -5.99
C PRO A 394 13.63 9.97 -6.59
N ALA A 395 13.12 9.21 -7.57
CA ALA A 395 11.86 9.50 -8.23
C ALA A 395 10.63 9.22 -7.34
N PHE A 396 10.71 8.22 -6.45
CA PHE A 396 9.68 8.02 -5.41
C PHE A 396 9.86 9.00 -4.25
N GLU A 397 11.10 9.26 -3.87
CA GLU A 397 11.44 10.17 -2.77
C GLU A 397 10.94 11.59 -3.03
N VAL A 398 11.16 12.12 -4.23
CA VAL A 398 10.68 13.46 -4.58
C VAL A 398 9.16 13.58 -4.50
N ALA A 399 8.44 12.54 -4.95
CA ALA A 399 6.98 12.50 -4.89
C ALA A 399 6.45 12.54 -3.45
N LEU A 400 7.05 11.74 -2.57
CA LEU A 400 6.70 11.72 -1.15
C LEU A 400 7.12 13.01 -0.43
N LYS A 401 8.31 13.54 -0.74
CA LYS A 401 8.79 14.83 -0.20
C LYS A 401 7.86 15.97 -0.56
N PHE A 402 7.30 16.01 -1.77
CA PHE A 402 6.34 17.03 -2.15
C PHE A 402 5.15 17.05 -1.20
N ALA A 403 4.54 15.90 -0.92
CA ALA A 403 3.45 15.77 0.03
C ALA A 403 3.85 16.21 1.46
N ALA A 404 5.04 15.83 1.92
CA ALA A 404 5.53 16.22 3.25
C ALA A 404 5.80 17.73 3.37
N ILE A 405 6.41 18.34 2.35
CA ILE A 405 6.73 19.78 2.32
C ILE A 405 5.45 20.62 2.36
N VAL A 406 4.46 20.29 1.53
CA VAL A 406 3.21 21.06 1.48
C VAL A 406 2.39 20.91 2.76
N ASN A 407 2.49 19.75 3.42
CA ASN A 407 1.87 19.51 4.73
C ASN A 407 2.75 19.93 5.93
N THR A 408 3.87 20.62 5.71
CA THR A 408 4.73 21.20 6.76
C THR A 408 5.34 20.19 7.76
N PHE A 409 5.65 18.98 7.30
CA PHE A 409 6.33 17.98 8.12
C PHE A 409 7.82 18.29 8.32
N ASP A 410 8.37 17.79 9.43
CA ASP A 410 9.73 18.09 9.89
C ASP A 410 10.82 17.24 9.19
N ALA A 411 12.08 17.56 9.48
CA ALA A 411 13.22 16.85 8.91
C ALA A 411 13.27 15.37 9.30
N LYS A 412 12.77 15.00 10.47
CA LYS A 412 12.70 13.61 10.92
C LYS A 412 11.76 12.80 10.03
N PHE A 413 10.62 13.37 9.67
CA PHE A 413 9.70 12.73 8.73
C PHE A 413 10.30 12.60 7.32
N LEU A 414 11.03 13.62 6.85
CA LEU A 414 11.75 13.56 5.56
C LEU A 414 12.83 12.46 5.54
N GLU A 415 13.49 12.18 6.67
CA GLU A 415 14.43 11.07 6.79
C GLU A 415 13.73 9.70 6.70
N VAL A 416 12.53 9.57 7.31
CA VAL A 416 11.70 8.37 7.14
C VAL A 416 11.34 8.16 5.66
N ILE A 417 10.93 9.23 4.97
CA ILE A 417 10.65 9.19 3.52
C ILE A 417 11.88 8.73 2.73
N ARG A 418 13.07 9.26 3.05
CA ARG A 418 14.32 8.85 2.40
C ARG A 418 14.58 7.35 2.55
N ASN A 419 14.51 6.85 3.79
CA ASN A 419 14.77 5.43 4.08
C ASN A 419 13.72 4.51 3.42
N TYR A 420 12.45 4.93 3.44
CA TYR A 420 11.36 4.22 2.75
C TYR A 420 11.59 4.18 1.24
N SER A 421 11.94 5.31 0.63
CA SER A 421 12.14 5.43 -0.82
C SER A 421 13.35 4.62 -1.28
N TYR A 422 14.43 4.62 -0.50
CA TYR A 422 15.59 3.77 -0.72
C TYR A 422 15.21 2.29 -0.75
N ALA A 423 14.53 1.80 0.30
CA ALA A 423 14.12 0.41 0.40
C ALA A 423 13.16 0.01 -0.73
N LEU A 424 12.20 0.88 -1.06
CA LEU A 424 11.25 0.65 -2.14
C LEU A 424 11.94 0.60 -3.51
N GLY A 425 12.84 1.54 -3.79
CA GLY A 425 13.57 1.60 -5.05
C GLY A 425 14.43 0.36 -5.28
N VAL A 426 15.20 -0.05 -4.26
CA VAL A 426 16.01 -1.27 -4.31
C VAL A 426 15.13 -2.51 -4.50
N ALA A 427 14.06 -2.65 -3.72
CA ALA A 427 13.17 -3.81 -3.82
C ALA A 427 12.47 -3.90 -5.20
N TYR A 428 12.08 -2.75 -5.76
CA TYR A 428 11.46 -2.69 -7.09
C TYR A 428 12.44 -3.17 -8.18
N GLN A 429 13.69 -2.70 -8.15
CA GLN A 429 14.70 -3.13 -9.13
C GLN A 429 15.15 -4.58 -8.94
N ILE A 430 15.18 -5.11 -7.71
CA ILE A 430 15.39 -6.54 -7.46
C ILE A 430 14.26 -7.36 -8.09
N LYS A 431 13.00 -6.91 -7.94
CA LYS A 431 11.86 -7.59 -8.54
C LYS A 431 11.94 -7.59 -10.07
N ASP A 432 12.25 -6.44 -10.67
CA ASP A 432 12.41 -6.31 -12.13
C ASP A 432 13.55 -7.24 -12.62
N ASP A 433 14.71 -7.23 -11.96
CA ASP A 433 15.84 -8.12 -12.29
C ASP A 433 15.40 -9.59 -12.21
N LEU A 434 14.68 -10.01 -11.17
CA LEU A 434 14.18 -11.39 -11.06
C LEU A 434 13.17 -11.78 -12.15
N GLU A 435 12.32 -10.86 -12.59
CA GLU A 435 11.35 -11.07 -13.69
C GLU A 435 12.05 -11.23 -15.05
N ASP A 436 13.22 -10.60 -15.24
CA ASP A 436 14.04 -10.76 -16.44
C ASP A 436 14.73 -12.15 -16.51
N PHE A 437 14.87 -12.84 -15.38
CA PHE A 437 15.37 -14.23 -15.31
C PHE A 437 14.26 -15.30 -15.30
N ASP A 438 12.98 -14.93 -15.41
CA ASP A 438 11.89 -15.90 -15.51
C ASP A 438 11.93 -16.61 -16.88
N PRO A 439 12.13 -17.94 -16.95
CA PRO A 439 12.19 -18.68 -18.21
C PRO A 439 10.95 -18.57 -19.09
N GLN A 440 9.80 -18.16 -18.52
CA GLN A 440 8.54 -17.97 -19.23
C GLN A 440 8.42 -16.59 -19.90
N ASN A 441 9.31 -15.66 -19.55
CA ASN A 441 9.33 -14.33 -20.14
C ASN A 441 10.00 -14.39 -21.52
N THR A 442 9.29 -14.01 -22.58
CA THR A 442 9.79 -14.10 -23.97
C THR A 442 10.73 -12.95 -24.34
N ASN A 443 10.79 -11.90 -23.51
CA ASN A 443 11.78 -10.81 -23.61
C ASN A 443 13.01 -11.15 -22.77
N ASN A 444 13.65 -12.28 -23.06
CA ASN A 444 14.87 -12.72 -22.36
C ASN A 444 16.08 -11.86 -22.78
N ASP A 445 16.12 -10.62 -22.31
CA ASP A 445 17.33 -9.78 -22.32
C ASP A 445 18.25 -10.12 -21.15
N ILE A 446 18.41 -11.42 -20.83
CA ILE A 446 19.46 -11.93 -19.92
C ILE A 446 20.85 -11.43 -20.38
N VAL A 447 20.97 -11.01 -21.63
CA VAL A 447 22.18 -10.57 -22.32
C VAL A 447 22.22 -9.06 -22.62
N GLY A 448 21.19 -8.30 -22.23
CA GLY A 448 21.32 -6.85 -22.17
C GLY A 448 22.42 -6.52 -21.17
N TYR A 449 23.45 -5.78 -21.57
CA TYR A 449 24.50 -5.32 -20.65
C TYR A 449 23.92 -4.30 -19.67
N ARG A 450 23.07 -4.75 -18.75
CA ARG A 450 22.54 -3.99 -17.63
C ARG A 450 23.10 -4.58 -16.34
N PRO A 451 23.42 -3.74 -15.34
CA PRO A 451 23.79 -4.23 -14.02
C PRO A 451 22.69 -5.14 -13.46
N SER A 452 23.01 -6.41 -13.20
CA SER A 452 22.09 -7.40 -12.65
C SER A 452 22.61 -7.90 -11.30
N LEU A 453 21.72 -7.95 -10.31
CA LEU A 453 22.05 -8.41 -8.97
C LEU A 453 22.36 -9.91 -9.01
N VAL A 454 21.59 -10.67 -9.79
CA VAL A 454 21.84 -12.11 -10.00
C VAL A 454 23.25 -12.34 -10.57
N LEU A 455 23.64 -11.58 -11.60
CA LEU A 455 24.97 -11.73 -12.21
C LEU A 455 26.10 -11.31 -11.26
N ALA A 456 25.91 -10.24 -10.48
CA ALA A 456 26.89 -9.80 -9.48
C ALA A 456 27.10 -10.86 -8.39
N ILE A 457 26.01 -11.43 -7.84
CA ILE A 457 26.08 -12.52 -6.85
C ILE A 457 26.80 -13.74 -7.43
N LEU A 458 26.48 -14.13 -8.67
CA LEU A 458 27.15 -15.26 -9.33
C LEU A 458 28.63 -14.99 -9.56
N ASN A 459 29.01 -13.76 -9.89
CA ASN A 459 30.40 -13.36 -10.09
C ASN A 459 31.21 -13.39 -8.80
N GLU A 460 30.64 -12.91 -7.69
CA GLU A 460 31.30 -12.99 -6.38
C GLU A 460 31.43 -14.44 -5.88
N LYS A 461 30.41 -15.28 -6.11
CA LYS A 461 30.41 -16.68 -5.65
C LYS A 461 31.22 -17.62 -6.55
N TYR A 462 31.26 -17.36 -7.86
CA TYR A 462 31.89 -18.23 -8.87
C TYR A 462 32.70 -17.45 -9.92
N PRO A 463 33.76 -16.71 -9.52
CA PRO A 463 34.46 -15.76 -10.39
C PRO A 463 35.15 -16.41 -11.60
N GLU A 464 35.62 -17.65 -11.50
CA GLU A 464 36.25 -18.36 -12.64
C GLU A 464 35.22 -18.79 -13.68
N LYS A 465 34.04 -19.26 -13.24
CA LYS A 465 32.95 -19.65 -14.15
C LYS A 465 32.38 -18.44 -14.87
N MET A 466 32.20 -17.33 -14.14
CA MET A 466 31.70 -16.08 -14.71
C MET A 466 32.69 -15.44 -15.69
N ARG A 467 34.00 -15.50 -15.43
CA ARG A 467 35.01 -15.08 -16.42
C ARG A 467 34.92 -15.88 -17.72
N GLY A 468 34.69 -17.19 -17.65
CA GLY A 468 34.45 -18.03 -18.82
C GLY A 468 33.17 -17.66 -19.58
N TYR A 469 32.07 -17.45 -18.84
CA TYR A 469 30.77 -17.05 -19.38
C TYR A 469 30.83 -15.69 -20.09
N LEU A 470 31.39 -14.65 -19.45
CA LEU A 470 31.54 -13.30 -20.01
C LEU A 470 32.45 -13.27 -21.25
N ARG A 471 33.50 -14.09 -21.28
CA ARG A 471 34.36 -14.23 -22.47
C ARG A 471 33.61 -14.81 -23.66
N ASN A 472 32.74 -15.79 -23.42
CA ASN A 472 31.94 -16.41 -24.49
C ASN A 472 30.85 -15.46 -25.00
N LEU A 473 30.26 -14.64 -24.13
CA LEU A 473 29.28 -13.60 -24.48
C LEU A 473 29.88 -12.50 -25.36
N ASN A 474 31.04 -11.95 -25.00
CA ASN A 474 31.70 -10.90 -25.79
C ASN A 474 32.04 -11.36 -27.22
N ASN A 475 32.31 -12.66 -27.42
CA ASN A 475 32.58 -13.23 -28.74
C ASN A 475 31.32 -13.45 -29.59
N TRP A 476 30.13 -13.50 -28.97
CA TRP A 476 28.84 -13.70 -29.64
C TRP A 476 28.34 -12.40 -30.28
N ASN A 477 28.58 -11.24 -29.64
CA ASN A 477 28.16 -9.92 -30.11
C ASN A 477 29.12 -9.25 -31.12
N THR A 478 30.24 -9.90 -31.45
CA THR A 478 31.18 -9.47 -32.51
C THR A 478 30.98 -10.24 -33.83
N ARG A 479 29.90 -11.01 -33.97
CA ARG A 479 29.54 -11.74 -35.19
C ARG A 479 28.35 -11.14 -35.91
#